data_AF-A0A970QDE5-F1
#
_entry.id   AF-A0A970QDE5-F1
#
_cell.length_a   1.000
_cell.length_b   1.000
_cell.length_c   1.000
_cell.angle_alpha   90.00
_cell.angle_beta   90.00
_cell.angle_gamma   90.00
#
_symmetry.space_group_name_H-M   'P 1'
#
loop_
_entity.id
_entity.type
_entity.pdbx_description
1 polymer ?
#
loop_
_entity_poly.entity_id
_entity_poly.type
_entity_poly.pdbx_seq_one_letter_code
_entity_poly.pdbx_strand_id
1 'polypeptide(L)'
;MAKKFDMEPEALEAHRRDLIHRYHNRALADQVDRVGRDPKRKLSPEDRLIGAMHLCLDHDIEPKAIASVTGAAILYNNPDDPSAVEIQELLREKGVDEVLTKICGLSPDSRAATLIRNAVQSLEHDTKEA
;
A
#
# COMPACT_ATOMS: atom_id res chain seq x y z
N MET A 1 13.12 -9.07 2.71
CA MET A 1 13.94 -8.91 3.92
C MET A 1 14.95 -10.04 4.06
N ALA A 2 14.54 -11.29 4.32
CA ALA A 2 15.47 -12.43 4.47
C ALA A 2 16.55 -12.50 3.37
N LYS A 3 16.15 -12.52 2.09
CA LYS A 3 17.08 -12.58 0.95
C LYS A 3 18.00 -11.35 0.81
N LYS A 4 17.49 -10.14 1.06
CA LYS A 4 18.23 -8.89 0.80
C LYS A 4 19.22 -8.53 1.91
N PHE A 5 18.86 -8.84 3.16
CA PHE A 5 19.61 -8.42 4.35
C PHE A 5 20.15 -9.59 5.16
N ASP A 6 20.13 -10.81 4.59
CA ASP A 6 20.60 -12.05 5.23
C ASP A 6 20.02 -12.25 6.64
N MET A 7 18.72 -11.99 6.77
CA MET A 7 18.02 -12.09 8.04
C MET A 7 17.48 -13.50 8.25
N GLU A 8 17.68 -14.02 9.46
CA GLU A 8 17.15 -15.31 9.89
C GLU A 8 15.62 -15.37 9.80
N PRO A 9 15.04 -16.35 9.08
CA PRO A 9 13.60 -16.48 8.91
C PRO A 9 12.83 -16.55 10.23
N GLU A 10 13.37 -17.26 11.24
CA GLU A 10 12.73 -17.39 12.54
C GLU A 10 12.66 -16.05 13.29
N ALA A 11 13.68 -15.21 13.14
CA ALA A 11 13.69 -13.86 13.74
C ALA A 11 12.63 -12.96 13.08
N LEU A 12 12.48 -13.05 11.76
CA LEU A 12 11.43 -12.32 11.03
C LEU A 12 10.03 -12.80 11.43
N GLU A 13 9.85 -14.11 11.61
CA GLU A 13 8.57 -14.68 12.01
C GLU A 13 8.23 -14.32 13.47
N ALA A 14 9.20 -14.34 14.38
CA ALA A 14 9.03 -13.84 15.73
C ALA A 14 8.63 -12.36 15.76
N HIS A 15 9.29 -11.52 14.93
CA HIS A 15 8.94 -10.12 14.79
C HIS A 15 7.51 -9.91 14.24
N ARG A 16 7.11 -10.70 13.24
CA ARG A 16 5.73 -10.68 12.70
C ARG A 16 4.70 -11.00 13.77
N ARG A 17 4.95 -12.02 14.60
CA ARG A 17 4.06 -12.40 15.73
C ARG A 17 3.95 -11.28 16.76
N ASP A 18 5.05 -10.63 17.11
CA ASP A 18 5.06 -9.48 18.03
C ASP A 18 4.23 -8.30 17.48
N LEU A 19 4.40 -7.95 16.20
CA LEU A 19 3.61 -6.88 15.58
C LEU A 19 2.10 -7.15 15.64
N ILE A 20 1.68 -8.38 15.32
CA ILE A 20 0.26 -8.76 15.40
C ILE A 20 -0.25 -8.67 16.83
N HIS A 21 0.53 -9.11 17.81
CA HIS A 21 0.17 -8.99 19.22
C HIS A 21 -0.04 -7.52 19.62
N ARG A 22 0.85 -6.62 19.19
CA ARG A 22 0.75 -5.18 19.48
C ARG A 22 -0.45 -4.52 18.82
N TYR A 23 -0.80 -4.91 17.60
CA TYR A 23 -1.99 -4.39 16.91
C TYR A 23 -3.30 -4.77 17.59
N HIS A 24 -3.33 -5.85 18.38
CA HIS A 24 -4.49 -6.23 19.19
C HIS A 24 -4.63 -5.45 20.51
N ASN A 25 -3.69 -4.56 20.84
CA ASN A 25 -3.77 -3.80 22.09
C ASN A 25 -4.86 -2.73 22.03
N ARG A 26 -6.05 -3.08 22.53
CA ARG A 26 -7.22 -2.18 22.61
C ARG A 26 -6.97 -0.91 23.43
N ALA A 27 -6.04 -0.94 24.39
CA ALA A 27 -5.73 0.21 25.23
C ALA A 27 -5.00 1.33 24.46
N LEU A 28 -4.34 1.01 23.33
CA LEU A 28 -3.78 2.05 22.46
C LEU A 28 -4.86 2.89 21.78
N ALA A 29 -6.05 2.29 21.56
CA ALA A 29 -7.18 2.92 20.86
C ALA A 29 -6.74 3.66 19.59
N ASP A 30 -5.80 3.06 18.86
CA ASP A 30 -5.12 3.69 17.76
C ASP A 30 -6.06 3.80 16.55
N GLN A 31 -6.34 5.04 16.16
CA GLN A 31 -7.37 5.31 15.18
C GLN A 31 -6.86 5.09 13.75
N VAL A 32 -7.74 4.58 12.89
CA VAL A 32 -7.43 4.29 11.49
C VAL A 32 -7.07 5.56 10.73
N ASP A 33 -7.68 6.70 11.06
CA ASP A 33 -7.35 8.01 10.48
C ASP A 33 -5.90 8.41 10.79
N ARG A 34 -5.43 8.22 12.02
CA ARG A 34 -4.06 8.52 12.46
C ARG A 34 -3.06 7.61 11.77
N VAL A 35 -3.34 6.30 11.71
CA VAL A 35 -2.46 5.31 11.06
C VAL A 35 -2.49 5.47 9.54
N GLY A 36 -3.63 5.85 8.97
CA GLY A 36 -3.90 6.05 7.54
C GLY A 36 -3.40 7.39 6.98
N ARG A 37 -3.20 8.39 7.83
CA ARG A 37 -2.75 9.74 7.48
C ARG A 37 -1.47 9.80 6.63
N ASP A 38 -1.42 10.75 5.71
CA ASP A 38 -0.35 11.00 4.75
C ASP A 38 -0.12 9.80 3.80
N PRO A 39 -1.15 9.39 3.02
CA PRO A 39 -1.05 8.29 2.07
C PRO A 39 -0.06 8.56 0.94
N LYS A 40 0.14 9.81 0.50
CA LYS A 40 1.07 10.18 -0.58
C LYS A 40 2.51 9.81 -0.21
N ARG A 41 2.93 10.10 1.03
CA ARG A 41 4.25 9.65 1.51
C ARG A 41 4.37 8.13 1.53
N LYS A 42 3.34 7.41 2.01
CA LYS A 42 3.36 5.93 2.08
C LYS A 42 3.36 5.26 0.70
N LEU A 43 2.75 5.91 -0.28
CA LEU A 43 2.72 5.49 -1.68
C LEU A 43 3.95 5.93 -2.47
N SER A 44 4.83 6.75 -1.89
CA SER A 44 6.04 7.19 -2.59
C SER A 44 6.97 5.99 -2.92
N PRO A 45 7.79 6.09 -3.99
CA PRO A 45 8.60 4.97 -4.51
C PRO A 45 9.47 4.29 -3.46
N GLU A 46 10.03 5.06 -2.53
CA GLU A 46 11.01 4.60 -1.54
C GLU A 46 10.42 4.33 -0.14
N ASP A 47 9.11 4.53 0.05
CA ASP A 47 8.45 4.22 1.34
C ASP A 47 7.86 2.79 1.33
N ARG A 48 7.15 2.46 2.40
CA ARG A 48 6.76 1.12 2.80
C ARG A 48 5.95 0.31 1.78
N LEU A 49 5.19 0.93 0.89
CA LEU A 49 4.33 0.21 -0.05
C LEU A 49 5.09 -0.11 -1.34
N ILE A 50 5.51 0.93 -2.07
CA ILE A 50 6.19 0.75 -3.36
C ILE A 50 7.60 0.19 -3.18
N GLY A 51 8.32 0.59 -2.14
CA GLY A 51 9.62 0.01 -1.82
C GLY A 51 9.53 -1.48 -1.48
N ALA A 52 8.48 -1.91 -0.76
CA ALA A 52 8.24 -3.33 -0.49
C ALA A 52 7.80 -4.10 -1.74
N MET A 53 6.99 -3.47 -2.60
CA MET A 53 6.59 -4.03 -3.89
C MET A 53 7.81 -4.34 -4.76
N HIS A 54 8.71 -3.36 -4.94
CA HIS A 54 9.95 -3.54 -5.69
C HIS A 54 10.82 -4.62 -5.08
N LEU A 55 11.00 -4.60 -3.76
CA LEU A 55 11.78 -5.63 -3.07
C LEU A 55 11.27 -7.06 -3.33
N CYS A 56 9.95 -7.26 -3.40
CA CYS A 56 9.39 -8.56 -3.74
C CYS A 56 9.67 -8.93 -5.21
N LEU A 57 9.42 -8.00 -6.14
CA LEU A 57 9.60 -8.23 -7.57
C LEU A 57 11.06 -8.48 -7.95
N ASP A 58 12.02 -7.77 -7.34
CA ASP A 58 13.47 -7.95 -7.53
C ASP A 58 13.96 -9.34 -7.10
N HIS A 59 13.13 -10.09 -6.35
CA HIS A 59 13.43 -11.42 -5.85
C HIS A 59 12.45 -12.50 -6.37
N ASP A 60 11.74 -12.21 -7.46
CA ASP A 60 10.76 -13.09 -8.11
C ASP A 60 9.61 -13.54 -7.18
N ILE A 61 9.24 -12.71 -6.20
CA ILE A 61 8.13 -12.96 -5.29
C ILE A 61 6.93 -12.14 -5.75
N GLU A 62 5.79 -12.77 -5.99
CA GLU A 62 4.58 -12.07 -6.39
C GLU A 62 3.92 -11.34 -5.20
N PRO A 63 3.85 -10.00 -5.20
CA PRO A 63 3.48 -9.19 -4.03
C PRO A 63 1.97 -8.92 -3.93
N LYS A 64 1.12 -9.95 -4.00
CA LYS A 64 -0.36 -9.80 -4.07
C LYS A 64 -0.94 -8.95 -2.94
N ALA A 65 -0.58 -9.25 -1.69
CA ALA A 65 -1.08 -8.52 -0.52
C ALA A 65 -0.61 -7.05 -0.52
N ILE A 66 0.61 -6.77 -1.00
CA ILE A 66 1.13 -5.41 -1.13
C ILE A 66 0.34 -4.66 -2.22
N ALA A 67 0.03 -5.30 -3.34
CA ALA A 67 -0.82 -4.72 -4.38
C ALA A 67 -2.21 -4.36 -3.84
N SER A 68 -2.85 -5.27 -3.09
CA SER A 68 -4.15 -5.04 -2.46
C SER A 68 -4.14 -3.85 -1.50
N VAL A 69 -3.18 -3.79 -0.57
CA VAL A 69 -3.12 -2.66 0.38
C VAL A 69 -2.70 -1.35 -0.31
N THR A 70 -1.92 -1.41 -1.39
CA THR A 70 -1.59 -0.23 -2.20
C THR A 70 -2.82 0.30 -2.92
N GLY A 71 -3.65 -0.59 -3.48
CA GLY A 71 -4.95 -0.20 -4.04
C GLY A 71 -5.87 0.43 -3.00
N ALA A 72 -5.97 -0.17 -1.80
CA ALA A 72 -6.74 0.39 -0.69
C ALA A 72 -6.20 1.77 -0.24
N ALA A 73 -4.88 1.98 -0.25
CA ALA A 73 -4.27 3.27 0.07
C ALA A 73 -4.54 4.33 -1.00
N ILE A 74 -4.61 3.94 -2.29
CA ILE A 74 -5.04 4.84 -3.38
C ILE A 74 -6.51 5.21 -3.24
N LEU A 75 -7.35 4.27 -2.81
CA LEU A 75 -8.78 4.49 -2.57
C LEU A 75 -9.09 5.11 -1.20
N TYR A 76 -8.08 5.33 -0.36
CA TYR A 76 -8.27 5.90 0.96
C TYR A 76 -8.79 7.34 0.85
N ASN A 77 -9.95 7.57 1.46
CA ASN A 77 -10.64 8.86 1.43
C ASN A 77 -10.80 9.39 2.85
N ASN A 78 -10.06 10.46 3.15
CA ASN A 78 -10.19 11.19 4.39
C ASN A 78 -10.14 12.70 4.08
N PRO A 79 -11.25 13.44 4.26
CA PRO A 79 -11.32 14.86 3.92
C PRO A 79 -10.44 15.74 4.82
N ASP A 80 -10.07 15.27 6.01
CA ASP A 80 -9.21 15.99 6.95
C ASP A 80 -7.71 15.77 6.68
N ASP A 81 -7.37 14.95 5.68
CA ASP A 81 -6.01 14.69 5.25
C ASP A 81 -5.75 15.28 3.85
N PRO A 82 -5.02 16.42 3.74
CA PRO A 82 -4.73 17.05 2.45
C PRO A 82 -4.06 16.11 1.45
N SER A 83 -3.24 15.17 1.93
CA SER A 83 -2.60 14.19 1.06
C SER A 83 -3.60 13.18 0.49
N ALA A 84 -4.62 12.79 1.26
CA ALA A 84 -5.68 11.92 0.77
C ALA A 84 -6.56 12.66 -0.23
N VAL A 85 -6.93 13.91 0.07
CA VAL A 85 -7.70 14.78 -0.83
C VAL A 85 -7.01 14.92 -2.19
N GLU A 86 -5.72 15.22 -2.22
CA GLU A 86 -4.94 15.37 -3.46
C GLU A 86 -4.96 14.08 -4.30
N ILE A 87 -4.81 12.91 -3.68
CA ILE A 87 -4.87 11.61 -4.37
C ILE A 87 -6.28 11.36 -4.92
N GLN A 88 -7.32 11.62 -4.14
CA GLN A 88 -8.70 11.42 -4.56
C GLN A 88 -9.10 12.35 -5.71
N GLU A 89 -8.63 13.60 -5.70
CA GLU A 89 -8.80 14.54 -6.82
C GLU A 89 -8.10 14.03 -8.08
N LEU A 90 -6.82 13.65 -7.97
CA LEU A 90 -6.05 13.12 -9.09
C LEU A 90 -6.69 11.85 -9.67
N LEU A 91 -7.16 10.95 -8.80
CA LEU A 91 -7.82 9.71 -9.18
C LEU A 91 -9.12 9.99 -9.95
N ARG A 92 -9.96 10.93 -9.48
CA ARG A 92 -11.21 11.30 -10.16
C ARG A 92 -10.98 11.98 -11.51
N GLU A 93 -9.99 12.86 -11.60
CA GLU A 93 -9.76 13.66 -12.81
C GLU A 93 -9.00 12.90 -13.90
N LYS A 94 -8.05 12.05 -13.50
CA LYS A 94 -7.07 11.46 -14.41
C LYS A 94 -6.93 9.95 -14.32
N GLY A 95 -7.61 9.32 -13.35
CA GLY A 95 -7.62 7.88 -13.18
C GLY A 95 -6.38 7.32 -12.47
N VAL A 96 -6.42 6.01 -12.26
CA VAL A 96 -5.43 5.28 -11.46
C VAL A 96 -4.02 5.35 -12.03
N ASP A 97 -3.87 5.35 -13.35
CA ASP A 97 -2.55 5.35 -14.01
C ASP A 97 -1.78 6.64 -13.75
N GLU A 98 -2.48 7.77 -13.66
CA GLU A 98 -1.87 9.04 -13.32
C GLU A 98 -1.40 9.07 -11.86
N VAL A 99 -2.18 8.48 -10.94
CA VAL A 99 -1.77 8.33 -9.53
C VAL A 99 -0.52 7.46 -9.43
N LEU A 100 -0.50 6.32 -10.11
CA LEU A 100 0.65 5.41 -10.15
C LEU A 100 1.90 6.10 -10.70
N THR A 101 1.75 6.93 -11.72
CA THR A 101 2.88 7.66 -12.32
C THR A 101 3.37 8.77 -11.40
N LYS A 102 2.47 9.65 -10.94
CA LYS A 102 2.85 10.89 -10.23
C LYS A 102 3.17 10.70 -8.76
N ILE A 103 2.45 9.79 -8.10
CA ILE A 103 2.57 9.58 -6.66
C ILE A 103 3.48 8.39 -6.39
N CYS A 104 3.25 7.28 -7.10
CA CYS A 104 4.01 6.05 -6.88
C CYS A 104 5.30 5.96 -7.70
N GLY A 105 5.54 6.88 -8.65
CA GLY A 105 6.71 6.87 -9.52
C GLY A 105 6.84 5.62 -10.40
N LEU A 106 5.72 4.94 -10.67
CA LEU A 106 5.69 3.71 -11.46
C LEU A 106 5.40 4.00 -12.92
N SER A 107 6.09 3.30 -13.82
CA SER A 107 5.69 3.25 -15.23
C SER A 107 4.31 2.57 -15.37
N PRO A 108 3.37 3.11 -16.16
CA PRO A 108 2.05 2.51 -16.40
C PRO A 108 2.11 1.05 -16.91
N ASP A 109 3.17 0.71 -17.63
CA ASP A 109 3.38 -0.61 -18.23
C ASP A 109 4.18 -1.57 -17.32
N SER A 110 4.57 -1.10 -16.13
CA SER A 110 5.30 -1.95 -15.19
C SER A 110 4.42 -3.05 -14.62
N ARG A 111 5.05 -4.18 -14.25
CA ARG A 111 4.36 -5.28 -13.55
C ARG A 111 3.72 -4.79 -12.25
N ALA A 112 4.39 -3.91 -11.50
CA ALA A 112 3.87 -3.31 -10.28
C ALA A 112 2.58 -2.51 -10.54
N ALA A 113 2.59 -1.62 -11.55
CA ALA A 113 1.42 -0.83 -11.92
C ALA A 113 0.23 -1.73 -12.33
N THR A 114 0.49 -2.80 -13.09
CA THR A 114 -0.55 -3.76 -13.50
C THR A 114 -1.20 -4.45 -12.29
N LEU A 115 -0.39 -4.93 -11.34
CA LEU A 115 -0.89 -5.59 -10.14
C LEU A 115 -1.73 -4.65 -9.27
N ILE A 116 -1.30 -3.39 -9.11
CA ILE A 116 -2.04 -2.39 -8.32
C ILE A 116 -3.34 -2.00 -9.03
N ARG A 117 -3.32 -1.80 -10.34
CA ARG A 117 -4.52 -1.48 -11.14
C ARG A 117 -5.59 -2.55 -10.97
N ASN A 118 -5.20 -3.82 -11.07
CA ASN A 118 -6.12 -4.94 -10.87
C ASN A 118 -6.67 -4.97 -9.44
N ALA A 119 -5.83 -4.66 -8.45
CA ALA A 119 -6.27 -4.58 -7.05
C ALA A 119 -7.28 -3.45 -6.81
N VAL A 120 -7.06 -2.26 -7.39
CA VAL A 120 -8.01 -1.13 -7.32
C VAL A 120 -9.36 -1.54 -7.93
N GLN A 121 -9.34 -2.14 -9.12
CA GLN A 121 -10.56 -2.59 -9.80
C GLN A 121 -11.34 -3.62 -8.98
N SER A 122 -10.65 -4.57 -8.35
CA SER A 122 -11.28 -5.57 -7.47
C SER A 122 -11.96 -4.91 -6.27
N LEU A 123 -11.27 -3.98 -5.60
CA LEU A 123 -11.79 -3.31 -4.41
C LEU A 123 -13.00 -2.40 -4.72
N GLU A 124 -12.97 -1.73 -5.87
CA GLU A 124 -14.11 -0.92 -6.34
C GLU A 124 -15.34 -1.77 -6.71
N HIS A 125 -15.13 -3.02 -7.13
CA HIS A 125 -16.22 -3.96 -7.38
C HIS A 125 -16.82 -4.46 -6.07
N ASP A 126 -15.99 -4.90 -5.12
CA ASP A 126 -16.42 -5.40 -3.82
C ASP A 126 -17.22 -4.34 -3.02
N THR A 127 -16.85 -3.07 -3.16
CA THR A 127 -17.54 -1.94 -2.48
C THR A 127 -18.92 -1.63 -3.09
N LYS A 128 -19.18 -2.04 -4.35
CA LYS A 128 -20.48 -1.83 -5.01
C LYS A 128 -21.49 -2.95 -4.72
N GLU A 129 -21.02 -4.10 -4.24
CA GLU A 129 -21.83 -5.27 -3.92
C GLU A 129 -22.16 -5.41 -2.43
N ALA A 130 -21.53 -4.60 -1.57
CA ALA A 130 -21.74 -4.54 -0.12
C ALA A 130 -22.78 -3.49 0.30
#